data_AF-A0A2V7Q593-F1
#
_entry.id   AF-A0A2V7Q593-F1
#
_cell.length_a   1.000
_cell.length_b   1.000
_cell.length_c   1.000
_cell.angle_alpha   90.00
_cell.angle_beta   90.00
_cell.angle_gamma   90.00
#
_symmetry.space_group_name_H-M   'P 1'
#
loop_
_entity.id
_entity.type
_entity.pdbx_description
1 polymer ?
#
loop_
_entity_poly.entity_id
_entity_poly.type
_entity_poly.pdbx_seq_one_letter_code
_entity_poly.pdbx_strand_id
1 'polypeptide(L)'
;MSVRLHRPDQLGDCQRGFAAYAGHGGGLEYLHDSPPGRRALPVPRRRPVRRSLAGRGRADHSAGRARGRDDLDLRGLAGRTRRRRAVAVRGLFRALFGLILRIFFRRIEVSGVEHIPHSGPVIFVLNHPSGLIDPAFLLCLAPRRISLLAKAPLFRMPVIGFFCRAFEAIPVHRRQDAGSDPTQNRETFDTARGVLARSGAIAIFPEGASHSDPKLRPLKTGAARIAFGAAAGLAPSSSIRIVPAGLYYRAKRTFRSAALLHFGEPFAVEPVVLAPGEEPPAGPVRELTARIERALAAVTLQAEQAEAHTLVDRAQRIVSAQDDAPASPPSLTDEFVLRRRLLAGYDVVRAQWPERFAALATRIERYEAALAAAGLDPRQLAPGRFTLGRVAGYVGKAALVLLLLLPAALLGVLVQYPAYRAVGFVATGMAKGAEDVLASIKVLAAMLLFPLTWAGVAAAVWWWRGIEAGMLAFAVAPLTAYAALVFFERLDRIIGGARALSLFVFRRWAFLQLLAERKGIREEILALGREIGAV
;
A
#
# COMPACT_ATOMS: atom_id res chain seq x y z
N MET A 1 13.27 3.62 9.49
CA MET A 1 12.52 2.83 8.48
C MET A 1 12.09 3.75 7.36
N SER A 2 12.41 3.43 6.10
CA SER A 2 12.15 4.28 4.94
C SER A 2 10.93 3.79 4.16
N VAL A 3 10.07 4.72 3.73
CA VAL A 3 9.15 4.48 2.61
C VAL A 3 9.99 4.61 1.35
N ARG A 4 10.09 3.55 0.56
CA ARG A 4 10.79 3.60 -0.72
C ARG A 4 9.81 3.90 -1.85
N LEU A 5 10.13 4.95 -2.61
CA LEU A 5 9.50 5.25 -3.89
C LEU A 5 10.42 4.68 -4.96
N HIS A 6 9.96 3.68 -5.71
CA HIS A 6 10.72 3.13 -6.84
C HIS A 6 10.28 3.79 -8.14
N ARG A 7 11.26 4.14 -8.97
CA ARG A 7 11.10 4.51 -10.38
C ARG A 7 11.54 3.34 -11.27
N PRO A 8 11.02 3.20 -12.49
CA PRO A 8 11.24 2.03 -13.36
C PRO A 8 12.70 1.83 -13.81
N ASP A 9 13.56 2.83 -13.70
CA ASP A 9 14.99 2.83 -14.05
C ASP A 9 15.91 2.09 -13.05
N GLN A 10 15.35 1.42 -12.03
CA GLN A 10 16.10 0.67 -11.01
C GLN A 10 15.96 -0.86 -11.08
N LEU A 11 15.40 -1.39 -12.16
CA LEU A 11 15.19 -2.84 -12.35
C LEU A 11 16.45 -3.48 -12.96
N GLY A 12 17.14 -4.32 -12.19
CA GLY A 12 18.39 -4.98 -12.59
C GLY A 12 18.21 -6.07 -13.67
N ASP A 13 19.30 -6.33 -14.39
CA ASP A 13 19.43 -7.16 -15.61
C ASP A 13 18.96 -8.62 -15.53
N CYS A 14 18.62 -9.15 -14.35
CA CYS A 14 18.26 -10.58 -14.17
C CYS A 14 16.84 -10.96 -14.65
N GLN A 15 16.12 -10.09 -15.36
CA GLN A 15 14.68 -10.24 -15.64
C GLN A 15 14.31 -10.61 -17.09
N ARG A 16 15.27 -10.87 -17.98
CA ARG A 16 15.02 -11.06 -19.42
C ARG A 16 14.39 -12.42 -19.84
N GLY A 17 14.34 -13.41 -18.95
CA GLY A 17 13.94 -14.79 -19.31
C GLY A 17 12.42 -15.07 -19.48
N PHE A 18 11.53 -14.08 -19.35
CA PHE A 18 10.07 -14.27 -19.40
C PHE A 18 9.35 -13.07 -20.02
N ALA A 19 10.00 -12.37 -20.95
CA ALA A 19 9.50 -11.11 -21.50
C ALA A 19 8.51 -11.27 -22.67
N ALA A 20 8.35 -12.46 -23.24
CA ALA A 20 7.36 -12.72 -24.27
C ALA A 20 6.06 -13.22 -23.63
N TYR A 21 4.91 -12.78 -24.13
CA TYR A 21 3.53 -13.21 -23.81
C TYR A 21 2.67 -12.45 -22.79
N ALA A 22 3.17 -11.45 -22.05
CA ALA A 22 2.26 -10.56 -21.30
C ALA A 22 1.62 -9.45 -22.17
N GLY A 23 1.92 -9.41 -23.47
CA GLY A 23 1.39 -8.42 -24.40
C GLY A 23 1.35 -8.97 -25.81
N HIS A 24 0.27 -9.67 -26.17
CA HIS A 24 -0.24 -9.67 -27.54
C HIS A 24 -1.72 -10.03 -27.56
N GLY A 25 -2.52 -8.97 -27.67
CA GLY A 25 -3.80 -8.96 -28.36
C GLY A 25 -3.87 -7.62 -29.11
N GLY A 26 -3.51 -7.64 -30.40
CA GLY A 26 -3.56 -6.49 -31.31
C GLY A 26 -2.21 -5.83 -31.59
N GLY A 27 -1.68 -6.02 -32.80
CA GLY A 27 -0.36 -5.55 -33.22
C GLY A 27 -0.31 -4.12 -33.77
N LEU A 28 0.91 -3.59 -33.82
CA LEU A 28 1.50 -2.85 -34.95
C LEU A 28 3.01 -2.69 -34.70
N GLU A 29 3.75 -2.66 -35.80
CA GLU A 29 5.17 -2.97 -35.94
C GLU A 29 6.17 -2.04 -35.24
N TYR A 30 7.31 -2.64 -34.91
CA TYR A 30 8.57 -2.03 -34.51
C TYR A 30 9.13 -1.11 -35.60
N LEU A 31 9.76 0.00 -35.21
CA LEU A 31 11.06 0.33 -35.78
C LEU A 31 11.99 0.88 -34.70
N HIS A 32 13.07 0.12 -34.46
CA HIS A 32 14.25 0.53 -33.72
C HIS A 32 14.99 1.60 -34.51
N ASP A 33 15.44 2.65 -33.84
CA ASP A 33 16.80 3.16 -34.04
C ASP A 33 17.26 4.01 -32.84
N SER A 34 18.53 3.84 -32.50
CA SER A 34 19.34 4.56 -31.50
C SER A 34 20.79 4.43 -31.98
N PRO A 35 21.78 5.27 -31.56
CA PRO A 35 21.83 6.40 -30.61
C PRO A 35 22.71 7.57 -31.19
N PRO A 36 23.59 8.29 -30.47
CA PRO A 36 23.60 8.87 -29.10
C PRO A 36 23.78 10.41 -29.10
N GLY A 37 23.45 11.11 -28.00
CA GLY A 37 23.83 12.53 -27.87
C GLY A 37 23.37 13.22 -26.61
N ARG A 38 24.19 13.17 -25.55
CA ARG A 38 24.06 14.02 -24.36
C ARG A 38 24.30 15.48 -24.76
N ARG A 39 23.30 16.36 -24.59
CA ARG A 39 23.51 17.80 -24.37
C ARG A 39 22.57 18.29 -23.27
N ALA A 40 23.16 18.92 -22.26
CA ALA A 40 22.46 19.60 -21.19
C ALA A 40 21.73 20.83 -21.75
N LEU A 41 20.43 20.94 -21.50
CA LEU A 41 19.65 22.14 -21.82
C LEU A 41 19.83 23.19 -20.70
N PRO A 42 20.07 24.47 -21.03
CA PRO A 42 20.31 25.53 -20.05
C PRO A 42 19.00 26.02 -19.40
N VAL A 43 19.05 26.21 -18.09
CA VAL A 43 18.00 26.82 -17.27
C VAL A 43 17.91 28.33 -17.58
N PRO A 44 16.75 28.89 -17.96
CA PRO A 44 16.62 30.34 -18.14
C PRO A 44 16.59 31.06 -16.79
N ARG A 45 17.53 32.00 -16.59
CA ARG A 45 17.56 32.94 -15.48
C ARG A 45 16.36 33.89 -15.52
N ARG A 46 15.68 34.04 -14.38
CA ARG A 46 14.62 35.04 -14.16
C ARG A 46 15.18 36.46 -14.33
N ARG A 47 14.59 37.26 -15.23
CA ARG A 47 14.77 38.73 -15.26
C ARG A 47 13.66 39.39 -14.42
N PRO A 48 13.95 40.47 -13.66
CA PRO A 48 12.94 41.20 -12.91
C PRO A 48 12.24 42.20 -13.84
N VAL A 49 10.90 42.16 -13.87
CA VAL A 49 10.09 43.15 -14.61
C VAL A 49 9.93 44.40 -13.74
N ARG A 50 10.53 45.50 -14.19
CA ARG A 50 10.29 46.86 -13.69
C ARG A 50 8.88 47.30 -14.11
N ARG A 51 8.12 47.84 -13.16
CA ARG A 51 6.88 48.59 -13.39
C ARG A 51 7.18 49.88 -14.17
N SER A 52 6.38 50.15 -15.20
CA SER A 52 6.23 51.47 -15.82
C SER A 52 4.77 51.88 -15.71
N LEU A 53 4.55 53.08 -15.16
CA LEU A 53 3.28 53.80 -15.06
C LEU A 53 3.12 54.68 -16.29
N ALA A 54 1.95 54.68 -16.96
CA ALA A 54 1.26 55.87 -17.51
C ALA A 54 0.08 55.50 -18.42
N GLY A 55 -0.97 56.35 -18.38
CA GLY A 55 -2.06 56.45 -19.36
C GLY A 55 -3.41 55.89 -18.88
N ARG A 56 -4.13 56.55 -17.98
CA ARG A 56 -5.19 57.56 -18.23
C ARG A 56 -6.13 57.26 -19.41
N GLY A 57 -7.35 56.86 -19.08
CA GLY A 57 -8.56 56.99 -19.89
C GLY A 57 -9.77 57.13 -18.94
N ARG A 58 -10.37 58.33 -18.93
CA ARG A 58 -11.51 58.75 -18.10
C ARG A 58 -12.82 58.30 -18.77
N ALA A 59 -13.79 57.84 -17.99
CA ALA A 59 -15.21 58.02 -18.28
C ALA A 59 -15.98 58.10 -16.94
N ASP A 60 -16.79 59.16 -16.84
CA ASP A 60 -17.65 59.55 -15.72
C ASP A 60 -18.74 58.52 -15.39
N HIS A 61 -19.11 58.40 -14.11
CA HIS A 61 -20.40 58.89 -13.62
C HIS A 61 -20.63 58.64 -12.12
N SER A 62 -21.09 59.70 -11.46
CA SER A 62 -21.93 59.80 -10.26
C SER A 62 -21.42 59.23 -8.93
N ALA A 63 -20.90 60.16 -8.11
CA ALA A 63 -20.68 60.01 -6.69
C ALA A 63 -22.01 59.99 -5.90
N GLY A 64 -22.43 58.81 -5.46
CA GLY A 64 -23.32 58.63 -4.31
C GLY A 64 -22.47 58.44 -3.05
N ARG A 65 -22.35 59.48 -2.23
CA ARG A 65 -21.71 59.41 -0.91
C ARG A 65 -22.58 58.55 0.02
N ALA A 66 -22.15 57.32 0.28
CA ALA A 66 -22.57 56.54 1.44
C ALA A 66 -21.35 56.30 2.34
N ARG A 67 -21.28 57.03 3.46
CA ARG A 67 -20.44 56.66 4.60
C ARG A 67 -21.07 55.44 5.26
N GLY A 68 -20.33 54.33 5.37
CA GLY A 68 -20.82 53.16 6.09
C GLY A 68 -19.82 52.02 6.10
N ARG A 69 -19.04 51.96 7.19
CA ARG A 69 -18.32 50.80 7.77
C ARG A 69 -17.44 49.95 6.86
N ASP A 70 -16.15 49.91 7.22
CA ASP A 70 -15.28 48.76 7.02
C ASP A 70 -15.88 47.50 7.65
N ASP A 71 -16.82 46.86 6.95
CA ASP A 71 -17.11 45.46 7.17
C ASP A 71 -15.87 44.69 6.71
N LEU A 72 -14.91 44.53 7.62
CA LEU A 72 -13.88 43.50 7.55
C LEU A 72 -14.58 42.24 7.03
N ASP A 73 -14.10 41.69 5.92
CA ASP A 73 -14.65 40.48 5.29
C ASP A 73 -14.46 39.28 6.22
N LEU A 74 -15.24 39.25 7.30
CA LEU A 74 -15.23 38.28 8.38
C LEU A 74 -15.65 36.91 7.84
N ARG A 75 -16.47 36.88 6.78
CA ARG A 75 -16.86 35.65 6.07
C ARG A 75 -15.69 35.07 5.28
N GLY A 76 -14.94 35.90 4.55
CA GLY A 76 -13.71 35.50 3.87
C GLY A 76 -12.59 35.09 4.83
N LEU A 77 -12.43 35.79 5.96
CA LEU A 77 -11.48 35.46 7.02
C LEU A 77 -11.86 34.17 7.76
N ALA A 78 -13.14 33.98 8.09
CA ALA A 78 -13.65 32.75 8.68
C ALA A 78 -13.51 31.57 7.71
N GLY A 79 -13.78 31.77 6.42
CA GLY A 79 -13.59 30.76 5.36
C GLY A 79 -12.12 30.37 5.18
N ARG A 80 -11.20 31.34 5.18
CA ARG A 80 -9.75 31.09 5.15
C ARG A 80 -9.27 30.35 6.40
N THR A 81 -9.77 30.72 7.57
CA THR A 81 -9.43 30.08 8.85
C THR A 81 -9.95 28.66 8.92
N ARG A 82 -11.19 28.42 8.48
CA ARG A 82 -11.80 27.07 8.39
C ARG A 82 -11.04 26.18 7.41
N ARG A 83 -10.64 26.71 6.25
CA ARG A 83 -9.83 25.99 5.25
C ARG A 83 -8.42 25.67 5.78
N ARG A 84 -7.77 26.61 6.47
CA ARG A 84 -6.46 26.38 7.12
C ARG A 84 -6.55 25.29 8.20
N ARG A 85 -7.57 25.34 9.05
CA ARG A 85 -7.85 24.30 10.07
C ARG A 85 -8.08 22.93 9.42
N ALA A 86 -8.90 22.84 8.37
CA ALA A 86 -9.15 21.58 7.67
C ALA A 86 -7.87 20.99 7.06
N VAL A 87 -7.01 21.83 6.46
CA VAL A 87 -5.72 21.39 5.92
C VAL A 87 -4.78 20.90 7.03
N ALA A 88 -4.73 21.60 8.17
CA ALA A 88 -3.92 21.20 9.31
C ALA A 88 -4.39 19.87 9.92
N VAL A 89 -5.70 19.71 10.12
CA VAL A 89 -6.31 18.48 10.63
C VAL A 89 -6.01 17.31 9.70
N ARG A 90 -6.23 17.46 8.39
CA ARG A 90 -5.90 16.43 7.40
C ARG A 90 -4.40 16.07 7.42
N GLY A 91 -3.53 17.07 7.56
CA GLY A 91 -2.09 16.88 7.69
C GLY A 91 -1.71 16.07 8.93
N LEU A 92 -2.31 16.40 10.08
CA LEU A 92 -2.13 15.68 11.34
C LEU A 92 -2.58 14.21 11.23
N PHE A 93 -3.77 13.96 10.69
CA PHE A 93 -4.25 12.60 10.48
C PHE A 93 -3.38 11.81 9.50
N ARG A 94 -2.92 12.44 8.42
CA ARG A 94 -1.98 11.81 7.50
C ARG A 94 -0.66 11.45 8.18
N ALA A 95 -0.13 12.31 9.05
CA ALA A 95 1.08 12.03 9.82
C ALA A 95 0.86 10.89 10.82
N LEU A 96 -0.24 10.94 11.58
CA LEU A 96 -0.61 9.93 12.57
C LEU A 96 -0.81 8.55 11.93
N PHE A 97 -1.67 8.44 10.90
CA PHE A 97 -1.90 7.18 10.21
C PHE A 97 -0.67 6.72 9.43
N GLY A 98 0.11 7.63 8.87
CA GLY A 98 1.41 7.31 8.28
C GLY A 98 2.39 6.69 9.29
N LEU A 99 2.42 7.19 10.53
CA LEU A 99 3.20 6.61 11.61
C LEU A 99 2.66 5.22 12.02
N ILE A 100 1.34 5.09 12.20
CA ILE A 100 0.69 3.83 12.55
C ILE A 100 0.99 2.74 11.51
N LEU A 101 0.87 3.07 10.22
CA LEU A 101 1.23 2.14 9.14
C LEU A 101 2.70 1.70 9.24
N ARG A 102 3.63 2.62 9.53
CA ARG A 102 5.07 2.29 9.71
C ARG A 102 5.38 1.48 10.96
N ILE A 103 4.57 1.60 12.00
CA ILE A 103 4.66 0.76 13.20
C ILE A 103 4.15 -0.63 12.86
N PHE A 104 2.96 -0.72 12.25
CA PHE A 104 2.32 -2.00 11.91
C PHE A 104 3.06 -2.78 10.82
N PHE A 105 3.53 -2.12 9.76
CA PHE A 105 4.26 -2.74 8.67
C PHE A 105 5.74 -2.38 8.74
N ARG A 106 6.61 -3.40 8.77
CA ARG A 106 8.06 -3.18 8.79
C ARG A 106 8.60 -2.60 7.49
N ARG A 107 7.85 -2.73 6.41
CA ARG A 107 8.26 -2.29 5.09
C ARG A 107 7.02 -1.87 4.31
N ILE A 108 7.06 -0.64 3.83
CA ILE A 108 6.05 -0.07 2.95
C ILE A 108 6.77 0.45 1.73
N GLU A 109 6.35 -0.01 0.56
CA GLU A 109 6.85 0.49 -0.72
C GLU A 109 5.70 1.00 -1.57
N VAL A 110 5.99 2.03 -2.36
CA VAL A 110 5.04 2.60 -3.32
C VAL A 110 5.72 2.61 -4.67
N SER A 111 5.02 2.12 -5.69
CA SER A 111 5.53 2.02 -7.06
C SER A 111 4.50 2.50 -8.07
N GLY A 112 4.93 2.91 -9.26
CA GLY A 112 4.04 3.46 -10.29
C GLY A 112 3.56 4.88 -10.00
N VAL A 113 4.26 5.63 -9.14
CA VAL A 113 3.83 6.99 -8.74
C VAL A 113 3.80 7.94 -9.96
N GLU A 114 4.64 7.67 -10.96
CA GLU A 114 4.68 8.31 -12.27
C GLU A 114 3.39 8.15 -13.09
N HIS A 115 2.61 7.09 -12.84
CA HIS A 115 1.31 6.88 -13.48
C HIS A 115 0.21 7.81 -12.95
N ILE A 116 0.48 8.53 -11.86
CA ILE A 116 -0.50 9.40 -11.22
C ILE A 116 -0.54 10.75 -11.95
N PRO A 117 -1.67 11.14 -12.54
CA PRO A 117 -1.79 12.45 -13.17
C PRO A 117 -1.61 13.59 -12.15
N HIS A 118 -0.67 14.49 -12.45
CA HIS A 118 -0.36 15.65 -11.60
C HIS A 118 -1.53 16.64 -11.46
N SER A 119 -2.37 16.74 -12.49
CA SER A 119 -3.54 17.61 -12.57
C SER A 119 -4.71 16.90 -13.26
N GLY A 120 -5.87 17.55 -13.28
CA GLY A 120 -7.08 17.03 -13.94
C GLY A 120 -7.87 16.00 -13.09
N PRO A 121 -9.11 15.69 -13.46
CA PRO A 121 -9.97 14.78 -12.70
C PRO A 121 -9.46 13.34 -12.72
N VAL A 122 -9.34 12.73 -11.54
CA VAL A 122 -8.83 11.36 -11.39
C VAL A 122 -9.75 10.50 -10.53
N ILE A 123 -10.01 9.28 -10.98
CA ILE A 123 -10.68 8.24 -10.20
C ILE A 123 -9.67 7.12 -9.94
N PHE A 124 -9.30 6.94 -8.67
CA PHE A 124 -8.52 5.77 -8.26
C PHE A 124 -9.46 4.59 -8.00
N VAL A 125 -9.14 3.44 -8.58
CA VAL A 125 -9.86 2.17 -8.37
C VAL A 125 -8.92 1.17 -7.71
N LEU A 126 -9.35 0.56 -6.60
CA LEU A 126 -8.49 -0.28 -5.76
C LEU A 126 -9.15 -1.60 -5.38
N ASN A 127 -8.33 -2.62 -5.15
CA ASN A 127 -8.76 -3.84 -4.47
C ASN A 127 -8.88 -3.62 -2.96
N HIS A 128 -9.67 -4.46 -2.28
CA HIS A 128 -9.97 -4.26 -0.85
C HIS A 128 -9.60 -5.47 0.05
N PRO A 129 -8.32 -5.87 0.15
CA PRO A 129 -7.95 -7.11 0.85
C PRO A 129 -7.88 -7.01 2.39
N SER A 130 -7.82 -5.83 3.00
CA SER A 130 -7.52 -5.65 4.43
C SER A 130 -8.35 -4.56 5.14
N GLY A 131 -9.60 -4.36 4.71
CA GLY A 131 -10.57 -3.51 5.42
C GLY A 131 -10.09 -2.06 5.58
N LEU A 132 -10.24 -1.47 6.76
CA LEU A 132 -9.94 -0.06 7.03
C LEU A 132 -8.46 0.34 6.87
N ILE A 133 -7.54 -0.61 6.82
CA ILE A 133 -6.12 -0.32 6.54
C ILE A 133 -5.93 0.10 5.07
N ASP A 134 -6.68 -0.47 4.14
CA ASP A 134 -6.51 -0.23 2.70
C ASP A 134 -6.67 1.25 2.33
N PRO A 135 -7.75 1.96 2.76
CA PRO A 135 -7.85 3.40 2.56
C PRO A 135 -6.67 4.19 3.09
N ALA A 136 -6.11 3.80 4.24
CA ALA A 136 -5.04 4.54 4.89
C ALA A 136 -3.77 4.56 4.02
N PHE A 137 -3.47 3.46 3.30
CA PHE A 137 -2.35 3.43 2.34
C PHE A 137 -2.50 4.50 1.27
N LEU A 138 -3.64 4.53 0.58
CA LEU A 138 -3.85 5.49 -0.49
C LEU A 138 -3.86 6.94 0.05
N LEU A 139 -4.65 7.21 1.09
CA LEU A 139 -4.83 8.55 1.64
C LEU A 139 -3.53 9.13 2.25
N CYS A 140 -2.68 8.27 2.82
CA CYS A 140 -1.44 8.68 3.46
C CYS A 140 -0.20 8.65 2.55
N LEU A 141 -0.21 7.86 1.46
CA LEU A 141 0.97 7.66 0.63
C LEU A 141 0.85 8.24 -0.78
N ALA A 142 -0.37 8.42 -1.31
CA ALA A 142 -0.53 9.05 -2.61
C ALA A 142 -0.04 10.51 -2.59
N PRO A 143 0.57 10.99 -3.69
CA PRO A 143 1.08 12.36 -3.84
C PRO A 143 -0.02 13.40 -4.14
N ARG A 144 -1.30 13.07 -3.94
CA ARG A 144 -2.43 13.96 -4.25
C ARG A 144 -3.51 13.91 -3.16
N ARG A 145 -4.33 14.95 -3.10
CA ARG A 145 -5.54 14.95 -2.27
C ARG A 145 -6.62 14.10 -2.92
N ILE A 146 -7.16 13.16 -2.15
CA ILE A 146 -8.11 12.14 -2.61
C ILE A 146 -9.27 12.11 -1.63
N SER A 147 -10.49 12.18 -2.14
CA SER A 147 -11.74 11.95 -1.41
C SER A 147 -12.20 10.52 -1.63
N LEU A 148 -12.21 9.72 -0.57
CA LEU A 148 -12.59 8.30 -0.66
C LEU A 148 -14.11 8.12 -0.55
N LEU A 149 -14.68 7.28 -1.39
CA LEU A 149 -16.04 6.77 -1.21
C LEU A 149 -16.05 5.71 -0.11
N ALA A 150 -16.69 6.00 1.02
CA ALA A 150 -16.68 5.18 2.23
C ALA A 150 -18.10 4.81 2.67
N LYS A 151 -18.29 3.62 3.26
CA LYS A 151 -19.62 3.18 3.74
C LYS A 151 -20.19 4.17 4.77
N ALA A 152 -21.45 4.57 4.60
CA ALA A 152 -22.10 5.58 5.44
C ALA A 152 -22.04 5.28 6.97
N PRO A 153 -22.17 4.02 7.44
CA PRO A 153 -22.06 3.72 8.87
C PRO A 153 -20.73 4.12 9.52
N LEU A 154 -19.62 4.22 8.77
CA LEU A 154 -18.33 4.64 9.34
C LEU A 154 -18.35 6.07 9.87
N PHE A 155 -19.17 6.94 9.29
CA PHE A 155 -19.24 8.36 9.67
C PHE A 155 -19.85 8.57 11.07
N ARG A 156 -20.61 7.58 11.57
CA ARG A 156 -21.20 7.57 12.92
C ARG A 156 -20.24 7.06 13.99
N MET A 157 -19.12 6.44 13.61
CA MET A 157 -18.13 5.96 14.56
C MET A 157 -17.27 7.14 15.06
N PRO A 158 -16.96 7.27 16.36
CA PRO A 158 -16.29 8.46 16.89
C PRO A 158 -14.93 8.76 16.24
N VAL A 159 -14.02 7.78 16.26
CA VAL A 159 -12.64 7.94 15.73
C VAL A 159 -12.62 7.84 14.21
N ILE A 160 -13.25 6.80 13.64
CA ILE A 160 -13.22 6.56 12.20
C ILE A 160 -14.02 7.63 11.45
N GLY A 161 -15.16 8.07 11.98
CA GLY A 161 -15.96 9.13 11.36
C GLY A 161 -15.22 10.46 11.34
N PHE A 162 -14.42 10.77 12.37
CA PHE A 162 -13.58 11.96 12.36
C PHE A 162 -12.47 11.87 11.31
N PHE A 163 -11.85 10.69 11.16
CA PHE A 163 -10.91 10.42 10.06
C PHE A 163 -11.58 10.57 8.68
N CYS A 164 -12.77 10.00 8.47
CA CYS A 164 -13.53 10.13 7.22
C CYS A 164 -13.78 11.60 6.88
N ARG A 165 -14.22 12.41 7.86
CA ARG A 165 -14.45 13.86 7.68
C ARG A 165 -13.15 14.62 7.40
N ALA A 166 -12.06 14.30 8.10
CA ALA A 166 -10.75 14.94 7.91
C ALA A 166 -10.18 14.72 6.50
N PHE A 167 -10.48 13.58 5.87
CA PHE A 167 -10.09 13.26 4.50
C PHE A 167 -11.14 13.60 3.45
N GLU A 168 -12.21 14.32 3.82
CA GLU A 168 -13.28 14.71 2.91
C GLU A 168 -13.87 13.48 2.17
N ALA A 169 -14.03 12.37 2.90
CA ALA A 169 -14.61 11.15 2.38
C ALA A 169 -16.10 11.34 2.06
N ILE A 170 -16.57 10.67 1.01
CA ILE A 170 -17.94 10.76 0.50
C ILE A 170 -18.71 9.52 1.01
N PRO A 171 -19.83 9.71 1.74
CA PRO A 171 -20.62 8.59 2.24
C PRO A 171 -21.32 7.85 1.11
N VAL A 172 -21.31 6.51 1.16
CA VAL A 172 -22.00 5.63 0.21
C VAL A 172 -22.97 4.73 0.96
N HIS A 173 -24.20 4.64 0.46
CA HIS A 173 -25.28 3.83 1.00
C HIS A 173 -25.39 2.51 0.22
N ARG A 174 -24.90 1.40 0.81
CA ARG A 174 -24.93 0.08 0.16
C ARG A 174 -26.14 -0.72 0.64
N ARG A 175 -26.77 -1.48 -0.25
CA ARG A 175 -27.93 -2.35 0.07
C ARG A 175 -27.70 -3.29 1.26
N GLN A 176 -26.47 -3.77 1.41
CA GLN A 176 -26.07 -4.74 2.43
C GLN A 176 -25.79 -4.11 3.82
N ASP A 177 -25.80 -2.77 3.93
CA ASP A 177 -25.52 -2.09 5.20
C ASP A 177 -26.83 -1.88 5.98
N ALA A 178 -26.83 -2.21 7.28
CA ALA A 178 -28.00 -2.07 8.13
C ALA A 178 -28.48 -0.60 8.19
N GLY A 179 -29.78 -0.38 7.90
CA GLY A 179 -30.39 0.95 7.90
C GLY A 179 -29.96 1.85 6.75
N SER A 180 -29.44 1.28 5.65
CA SER A 180 -29.00 2.02 4.47
C SER A 180 -30.01 1.97 3.33
N ASP A 181 -30.40 3.12 2.81
CA ASP A 181 -31.25 3.24 1.62
C ASP A 181 -30.40 3.65 0.39
N PRO A 182 -30.24 2.76 -0.61
CA PRO A 182 -29.45 3.06 -1.80
C PRO A 182 -30.01 4.19 -2.68
N THR A 183 -31.28 4.57 -2.52
CA THR A 183 -31.87 5.69 -3.27
C THR A 183 -31.21 7.03 -2.90
N GLN A 184 -30.61 7.11 -1.70
CA GLN A 184 -29.86 8.26 -1.22
C GLN A 184 -28.49 8.42 -1.92
N ASN A 185 -28.05 7.45 -2.73
CA ASN A 185 -26.76 7.56 -3.42
C ASN A 185 -26.73 8.66 -4.49
N ARG A 186 -27.86 9.26 -4.87
CA ARG A 186 -27.86 10.38 -5.82
C ARG A 186 -26.94 11.52 -5.35
N GLU A 187 -27.03 11.89 -4.07
CA GLU A 187 -26.17 12.91 -3.45
C GLU A 187 -24.70 12.48 -3.41
N THR A 188 -24.42 11.19 -3.17
CA THR A 188 -23.07 10.62 -3.26
C THR A 188 -22.48 10.81 -4.65
N PHE A 189 -23.25 10.49 -5.69
CA PHE A 189 -22.83 10.65 -7.08
C PHE A 189 -22.62 12.14 -7.42
N ASP A 190 -23.53 13.03 -7.01
CA ASP A 190 -23.40 14.47 -7.21
C ASP A 190 -22.15 15.04 -6.53
N THR A 191 -21.89 14.63 -5.29
CA THR A 191 -20.70 15.05 -4.54
C THR A 191 -19.41 14.58 -5.23
N ALA A 192 -19.38 13.33 -5.67
CA ALA A 192 -18.23 12.76 -6.39
C ALA A 192 -17.99 13.48 -7.72
N ARG A 193 -19.06 13.74 -8.49
CA ARG A 193 -19.01 14.56 -9.72
C ARG A 193 -18.49 15.96 -9.45
N GLY A 194 -18.95 16.61 -8.39
CA GLY A 194 -18.49 17.95 -7.99
C GLY A 194 -17.01 18.00 -7.61
N VAL A 195 -16.47 16.96 -6.97
CA VAL A 195 -15.03 16.85 -6.71
C VAL A 195 -14.25 16.75 -8.03
N LEU A 196 -14.71 15.91 -8.96
CA LEU A 196 -14.06 15.73 -10.27
C LEU A 196 -14.14 17.00 -11.13
N ALA A 197 -15.29 17.68 -11.16
CA ALA A 197 -15.48 18.94 -11.88
C ALA A 197 -14.49 20.03 -11.46
N ARG A 198 -14.06 20.03 -10.20
CA ARG A 198 -13.01 20.93 -9.67
C ARG A 198 -11.59 20.41 -9.91
N SER A 199 -11.39 19.51 -10.87
CA SER A 199 -10.12 18.80 -11.11
C SER A 199 -9.59 18.13 -9.83
N GLY A 200 -10.48 17.58 -9.01
CA GLY A 200 -10.14 16.80 -7.81
C GLY A 200 -9.87 15.33 -8.13
N ALA A 201 -9.57 14.55 -7.09
CA ALA A 201 -9.45 13.10 -7.21
C ALA A 201 -10.34 12.41 -6.21
N ILE A 202 -11.00 11.34 -6.66
CA ILE A 202 -11.75 10.43 -5.79
C ILE A 202 -11.12 9.05 -5.80
N ALA A 203 -11.47 8.24 -4.81
CA ALA A 203 -11.10 6.83 -4.78
C ALA A 203 -12.28 5.94 -4.43
N ILE A 204 -12.36 4.78 -5.05
CA ILE A 204 -13.42 3.80 -4.86
C ILE A 204 -12.85 2.38 -4.86
N PHE A 205 -13.40 1.52 -4.01
CA PHE A 205 -13.19 0.08 -4.04
C PHE A 205 -14.38 -0.56 -4.79
N PRO A 206 -14.27 -0.83 -6.10
CA PRO A 206 -15.42 -1.23 -6.92
C PRO A 206 -16.01 -2.60 -6.54
N GLU A 207 -15.28 -3.44 -5.80
CA GLU A 207 -15.78 -4.70 -5.22
C GLU A 207 -16.88 -4.45 -4.17
N GLY A 208 -16.81 -3.29 -3.51
CA GLY A 208 -17.79 -2.84 -2.55
C GLY A 208 -17.81 -3.57 -1.22
N ALA A 209 -16.87 -4.48 -0.94
CA ALA A 209 -16.60 -5.12 0.35
C ALA A 209 -15.15 -5.63 0.40
N SER A 210 -14.58 -5.76 1.60
CA SER A 210 -13.26 -6.37 1.77
C SER A 210 -13.33 -7.89 1.82
N HIS A 211 -12.24 -8.57 1.45
CA HIS A 211 -12.17 -10.04 1.47
C HIS A 211 -10.74 -10.62 1.47
N SER A 212 -10.65 -11.94 1.62
CA SER A 212 -9.42 -12.73 1.51
C SER A 212 -9.36 -13.63 0.27
N ASP A 213 -10.36 -13.58 -0.59
CA ASP A 213 -10.46 -14.41 -1.79
C ASP A 213 -9.21 -14.29 -2.68
N PRO A 214 -8.84 -15.36 -3.41
CA PRO A 214 -7.59 -15.43 -4.18
C PRO A 214 -7.59 -14.57 -5.45
N LYS A 215 -8.73 -13.99 -5.82
CA LYS A 215 -8.89 -13.10 -6.95
C LYS A 215 -9.88 -11.98 -6.62
N LEU A 216 -9.96 -10.98 -7.49
CA LEU A 216 -10.94 -9.92 -7.36
C LEU A 216 -12.36 -10.50 -7.39
N ARG A 217 -13.26 -9.92 -6.59
CA ARG A 217 -14.70 -10.17 -6.72
C ARG A 217 -15.26 -9.40 -7.92
N PRO A 218 -16.41 -9.82 -8.47
CA PRO A 218 -17.09 -9.07 -9.52
C PRO A 218 -17.29 -7.61 -9.14
N LEU A 219 -16.92 -6.70 -10.04
CA LEU A 219 -16.98 -5.28 -9.78
C LEU A 219 -18.40 -4.72 -9.88
N LYS A 220 -18.74 -3.81 -8.98
CA LYS A 220 -19.96 -3.00 -9.07
C LYS A 220 -19.75 -1.84 -10.05
N THR A 221 -20.81 -1.44 -10.73
CA THR A 221 -20.79 -0.42 -11.80
C THR A 221 -20.64 1.03 -11.32
N GLY A 222 -20.57 1.27 -10.00
CA GLY A 222 -20.55 2.62 -9.42
C GLY A 222 -19.41 3.50 -9.92
N ALA A 223 -18.21 2.94 -10.10
CA ALA A 223 -17.05 3.67 -10.62
C ALA A 223 -17.29 4.18 -12.06
N ALA A 224 -17.82 3.32 -12.93
CA ALA A 224 -18.14 3.67 -14.32
C ALA A 224 -19.25 4.72 -14.39
N ARG A 225 -20.30 4.59 -13.57
CA ARG A 225 -21.39 5.59 -13.50
C ARG A 225 -20.92 6.97 -13.05
N ILE A 226 -20.06 7.02 -12.02
CA ILE A 226 -19.45 8.30 -11.59
C ILE A 226 -18.62 8.89 -12.72
N ALA A 227 -17.81 8.06 -13.39
CA ALA A 227 -16.95 8.51 -14.47
C ALA A 227 -17.76 9.13 -15.62
N PHE A 228 -18.75 8.43 -16.17
CA PHE A 228 -19.56 8.98 -17.27
C PHE A 228 -20.35 10.21 -16.85
N GLY A 229 -21.02 10.17 -15.69
CA GLY A 229 -21.79 11.31 -15.21
C GLY A 229 -20.93 12.55 -14.93
N ALA A 230 -19.68 12.37 -14.50
CA ALA A 230 -18.74 13.48 -14.35
C ALA A 230 -18.21 13.96 -15.72
N ALA A 231 -17.91 13.04 -16.64
CA ALA A 231 -17.36 13.38 -17.96
C ALA A 231 -18.32 14.26 -18.78
N ALA A 232 -19.63 14.01 -18.69
CA ALA A 232 -20.64 14.83 -19.36
C ALA A 232 -20.68 16.30 -18.91
N GLY A 233 -20.23 16.60 -17.69
CA GLY A 233 -20.17 17.96 -17.14
C GLY A 233 -18.82 18.65 -17.29
N LEU A 234 -17.82 18.01 -17.90
CA LEU A 234 -16.48 18.57 -18.07
C LEU A 234 -16.35 19.29 -19.41
N ALA A 235 -15.44 20.27 -19.46
CA ALA A 235 -15.05 20.90 -20.72
C ALA A 235 -14.45 19.85 -21.68
N PRO A 236 -14.64 19.96 -23.01
CA PRO A 236 -14.12 18.99 -23.98
C PRO A 236 -12.61 18.73 -23.89
N SER A 237 -11.84 19.72 -23.42
CA SER A 237 -10.39 19.61 -23.22
C SER A 237 -9.98 18.87 -21.93
N SER A 238 -10.94 18.44 -21.11
CA SER A 238 -10.70 17.80 -19.81
C SER A 238 -11.29 16.40 -19.79
N SER A 239 -10.42 15.39 -19.80
CA SER A 239 -10.82 13.99 -19.65
C SER A 239 -10.60 13.47 -18.24
N ILE A 240 -11.48 12.57 -17.80
CA ILE A 240 -11.30 11.82 -16.55
C ILE A 240 -10.29 10.72 -16.80
N ARG A 241 -9.31 10.60 -15.90
CA ARG A 241 -8.40 9.46 -15.90
C ARG A 241 -8.73 8.50 -14.78
N ILE A 242 -8.84 7.22 -15.11
CA ILE A 242 -8.91 6.15 -14.12
C ILE A 242 -7.51 5.62 -13.87
N VAL A 243 -7.13 5.50 -12.60
CA VAL A 243 -5.84 4.94 -12.17
C VAL A 243 -6.11 3.67 -11.35
N PRO A 244 -5.79 2.47 -11.86
CA PRO A 244 -5.84 1.27 -11.05
C PRO A 244 -4.72 1.29 -10.01
N ALA A 245 -5.02 0.96 -8.75
CA ALA A 245 -4.01 0.83 -7.71
C ALA A 245 -4.22 -0.45 -6.91
N GLY A 246 -3.22 -1.33 -6.94
CA GLY A 246 -3.21 -2.59 -6.22
C GLY A 246 -2.53 -2.49 -4.87
N LEU A 247 -3.17 -3.04 -3.86
CA LEU A 247 -2.62 -3.29 -2.54
C LEU A 247 -2.18 -4.75 -2.44
N TYR A 248 -0.88 -4.95 -2.25
CA TYR A 248 -0.27 -6.24 -1.99
C TYR A 248 0.27 -6.28 -0.55
N TYR A 249 -0.11 -7.31 0.19
CA TYR A 249 0.40 -7.57 1.53
C TYR A 249 1.10 -8.92 1.54
N ARG A 250 2.37 -8.98 1.99
CA ARG A 250 3.06 -10.26 2.13
C ARG A 250 2.37 -11.17 3.15
N ALA A 251 1.91 -10.57 4.26
CA ALA A 251 1.08 -11.23 5.25
C ALA A 251 0.24 -10.18 5.99
N LYS A 252 -0.98 -9.93 5.50
CA LYS A 252 -1.84 -8.84 5.99
C LYS A 252 -2.16 -8.92 7.48
N ARG A 253 -2.24 -10.13 8.04
CA ARG A 253 -2.59 -10.39 9.46
C ARG A 253 -1.44 -10.21 10.43
N THR A 254 -0.21 -10.22 9.93
CA THR A 254 1.00 -10.33 10.73
C THR A 254 1.57 -8.95 11.02
N PHE A 255 1.70 -8.63 12.30
CA PHE A 255 2.39 -7.43 12.74
C PHE A 255 3.84 -7.47 12.24
N ARG A 256 4.37 -6.31 11.81
CA ARG A 256 5.69 -6.17 11.18
C ARG A 256 5.84 -6.94 9.86
N SER A 257 4.75 -7.17 9.15
CA SER A 257 4.79 -7.65 7.77
C SER A 257 5.17 -6.53 6.78
N ALA A 258 5.04 -6.79 5.49
CA ALA A 258 5.34 -5.86 4.40
C ALA A 258 4.12 -5.60 3.52
N ALA A 259 4.02 -4.38 2.98
CA ALA A 259 2.94 -3.94 2.12
C ALA A 259 3.45 -3.09 0.95
N LEU A 260 2.82 -3.25 -0.21
CA LEU A 260 3.08 -2.53 -1.45
C LEU A 260 1.80 -1.86 -1.92
N LEU A 261 1.89 -0.58 -2.24
CA LEU A 261 0.90 0.14 -3.03
C LEU A 261 1.46 0.35 -4.44
N HIS A 262 0.87 -0.32 -5.43
CA HIS A 262 1.31 -0.29 -6.82
C HIS A 262 0.26 0.40 -7.70
N PHE A 263 0.63 1.50 -8.34
CA PHE A 263 -0.21 2.21 -9.29
C PHE A 263 0.08 1.72 -10.72
N GLY A 264 -0.97 1.27 -11.43
CA GLY A 264 -0.87 0.89 -12.83
C GLY A 264 -1.09 2.08 -13.77
N GLU A 265 -0.95 1.82 -15.06
CA GLU A 265 -1.10 2.84 -16.09
C GLU A 265 -2.49 3.49 -16.08
N PRO A 266 -2.57 4.82 -16.18
CA PRO A 266 -3.84 5.51 -16.21
C PRO A 266 -4.48 5.35 -17.59
N PHE A 267 -5.80 5.30 -17.65
CA PHE A 267 -6.52 5.38 -18.91
C PHE A 267 -7.61 6.44 -18.88
N ALA A 268 -7.84 7.09 -20.02
CA ALA A 268 -8.88 8.09 -20.17
C ALA A 268 -10.26 7.43 -20.32
N VAL A 269 -11.28 8.10 -19.78
CA VAL A 269 -12.68 7.75 -19.98
C VAL A 269 -13.20 8.57 -21.15
N GLU A 270 -13.68 7.89 -22.17
CA GLU A 270 -14.34 8.53 -23.31
C GLU A 270 -15.72 9.05 -22.88
N PRO A 271 -16.05 10.31 -23.19
CA PRO A 271 -17.33 10.88 -22.79
C PRO A 271 -18.48 10.22 -23.57
N VAL A 272 -19.60 10.02 -22.89
CA VAL A 272 -20.87 9.62 -23.50
C VAL A 272 -21.79 10.83 -23.46
N VAL A 273 -22.59 11.03 -24.51
CA VAL A 273 -23.61 12.08 -24.56
C VAL A 273 -24.69 11.74 -23.53
N LEU A 274 -24.90 12.62 -22.56
CA LEU A 274 -25.91 12.47 -21.50
C LEU A 274 -26.70 13.77 -21.38
N ALA A 275 -28.03 13.70 -21.33
CA ALA A 275 -28.84 14.83 -20.94
C ALA A 275 -28.69 15.13 -19.43
N PRO A 276 -28.96 16.38 -18.97
CA PRO A 276 -28.90 16.71 -17.55
C PRO A 276 -29.79 15.80 -16.70
N GLY A 277 -29.18 15.08 -15.75
CA GLY A 277 -29.90 14.16 -14.85
C GLY A 277 -30.19 12.77 -15.43
N GLU A 278 -29.76 12.49 -16.66
CA GLU A 278 -29.85 11.18 -17.27
C GLU A 278 -28.80 10.21 -16.69
N GLU A 279 -29.20 8.96 -16.49
CA GLU A 279 -28.27 7.89 -16.09
C GLU A 279 -27.52 7.37 -17.32
N PRO A 280 -26.22 7.02 -17.19
CA PRO A 280 -25.44 6.54 -18.31
C PRO A 280 -25.97 5.20 -18.86
N PRO A 281 -25.97 5.00 -20.19
CA PRO A 281 -26.47 3.78 -20.81
C PRO A 281 -25.78 2.52 -20.28
N ALA A 282 -26.54 1.44 -20.14
CA ALA A 282 -26.05 0.21 -19.49
C ALA A 282 -24.89 -0.47 -20.24
N GLY A 283 -24.87 -0.41 -21.58
CA GLY A 283 -23.80 -0.99 -22.41
C GLY A 283 -22.43 -0.39 -22.12
N PRO A 284 -22.21 0.92 -22.36
CA PRO A 284 -20.98 1.63 -22.02
C PRO A 284 -20.56 1.47 -20.56
N VAL A 285 -21.52 1.47 -19.63
CA VAL A 285 -21.25 1.23 -18.19
C VAL A 285 -20.65 -0.15 -17.95
N ARG A 286 -21.19 -1.21 -18.57
CA ARG A 286 -20.64 -2.57 -18.45
C ARG A 286 -19.25 -2.67 -19.07
N GLU A 287 -19.05 -2.08 -20.25
CA GLU A 287 -17.76 -2.09 -20.94
C GLU A 287 -16.67 -1.37 -20.13
N LEU A 288 -16.96 -0.17 -19.62
CA LEU A 288 -16.01 0.56 -18.78
C LEU A 288 -15.75 -0.19 -17.47
N THR A 289 -16.76 -0.84 -16.88
CA THR A 289 -16.58 -1.69 -15.69
C THR A 289 -15.65 -2.86 -15.98
N ALA A 290 -15.80 -3.54 -17.12
CA ALA A 290 -14.91 -4.62 -17.54
C ALA A 290 -13.48 -4.13 -17.86
N ARG A 291 -13.33 -2.92 -18.41
CA ARG A 291 -12.01 -2.29 -18.59
C ARG A 291 -11.35 -1.98 -17.25
N ILE A 292 -12.10 -1.45 -16.28
CA ILE A 292 -11.64 -1.22 -14.90
C ILE A 292 -11.20 -2.53 -14.26
N GLU A 293 -11.99 -3.60 -14.44
CA GLU A 293 -11.68 -4.93 -13.88
C GLU A 293 -10.37 -5.49 -14.43
N ARG A 294 -10.18 -5.48 -15.75
CA ARG A 294 -8.91 -5.88 -16.38
C ARG A 294 -7.72 -5.05 -15.90
N ALA A 295 -7.89 -3.73 -15.81
CA ALA A 295 -6.85 -2.82 -15.34
C ALA A 295 -6.49 -3.07 -13.86
N LEU A 296 -7.48 -3.34 -13.01
CA LEU A 296 -7.27 -3.65 -11.60
C LEU A 296 -6.65 -5.04 -11.39
N ALA A 297 -7.05 -6.03 -12.19
CA ALA A 297 -6.45 -7.36 -12.23
C ALA A 297 -4.96 -7.31 -12.55
N ALA A 298 -4.54 -6.44 -13.48
CA ALA A 298 -3.13 -6.27 -13.87
C ALA A 298 -2.23 -5.77 -12.72
N VAL A 299 -2.79 -5.00 -11.78
CA VAL A 299 -2.05 -4.46 -10.62
C VAL A 299 -2.25 -5.26 -9.33
N THR A 300 -2.89 -6.42 -9.40
CA THR A 300 -3.15 -7.30 -8.26
C THR A 300 -2.69 -8.72 -8.55
N LEU A 301 -2.70 -9.59 -7.54
CA LEU A 301 -2.42 -11.02 -7.72
C LEU A 301 -3.74 -11.76 -7.92
N GLN A 302 -3.91 -12.37 -9.08
CA GLN A 302 -5.11 -13.16 -9.43
C GLN A 302 -4.77 -14.64 -9.39
N ALA A 303 -5.57 -15.42 -8.68
CA ALA A 303 -5.51 -16.87 -8.75
C ALA A 303 -6.92 -17.47 -8.63
N GLU A 304 -7.18 -18.50 -9.42
CA GLU A 304 -8.46 -19.22 -9.35
C GLU A 304 -8.60 -20.01 -8.03
N GLN A 305 -7.48 -20.47 -7.48
CA GLN A 305 -7.44 -21.32 -6.28
C GLN A 305 -6.59 -20.68 -5.18
N ALA A 306 -6.98 -20.87 -3.92
CA ALA A 306 -6.29 -20.30 -2.77
C ALA A 306 -4.90 -20.93 -2.58
N GLU A 307 -4.77 -22.21 -2.91
CA GLU A 307 -3.55 -23.01 -2.84
C GLU A 307 -2.47 -22.46 -3.78
N ALA A 308 -2.87 -21.91 -4.93
CA ALA A 308 -1.96 -21.34 -5.91
C ALA A 308 -1.13 -20.18 -5.32
N HIS A 309 -1.75 -19.30 -4.53
CA HIS A 309 -1.02 -18.22 -3.84
C HIS A 309 0.03 -18.75 -2.86
N THR A 310 -0.28 -19.84 -2.17
CA THR A 310 0.61 -20.46 -1.17
C THR A 310 1.80 -21.13 -1.86
N LEU A 311 1.54 -21.91 -2.92
CA LEU A 311 2.59 -22.56 -3.68
C LEU A 311 3.49 -21.54 -4.39
N VAL A 312 2.90 -20.52 -5.01
CA VAL A 312 3.64 -19.44 -5.68
C VAL A 312 4.47 -18.61 -4.69
N ASP A 313 3.99 -18.38 -3.46
CA ASP A 313 4.80 -17.71 -2.43
C ASP A 313 6.07 -18.51 -2.10
N ARG A 314 5.96 -19.83 -1.95
CA ARG A 314 7.08 -20.74 -1.71
C ARG A 314 8.04 -20.75 -2.91
N ALA A 315 7.50 -20.93 -4.12
CA ALA A 315 8.27 -20.90 -5.37
C ALA A 315 9.00 -19.56 -5.55
N GLN A 316 8.35 -18.43 -5.28
CA GLN A 316 8.96 -17.11 -5.34
C GLN A 316 10.15 -16.99 -4.40
N ARG A 317 10.03 -17.46 -3.15
CA ARG A 317 11.13 -17.43 -2.17
C ARG A 317 12.30 -18.28 -2.62
N ILE A 318 12.06 -19.43 -3.25
CA ILE A 318 13.09 -20.31 -3.81
C ILE A 318 13.78 -19.65 -5.01
N VAL A 319 13.02 -19.14 -5.98
CA VAL A 319 13.55 -18.51 -7.20
C VAL A 319 14.33 -17.23 -6.89
N SER A 320 13.87 -16.46 -5.90
CA SER A 320 14.52 -15.21 -5.47
C SER A 320 15.65 -15.41 -4.47
N ALA A 321 15.85 -16.64 -3.97
CA ALA A 321 16.97 -16.94 -3.09
C ALA A 321 18.26 -16.82 -3.90
N GLN A 322 19.13 -15.90 -3.47
CA GLN A 322 20.47 -15.73 -4.02
C GLN A 322 21.46 -16.53 -3.18
N ASP A 323 22.54 -16.98 -3.82
CA ASP A 323 23.64 -17.67 -3.11
C ASP A 323 24.39 -16.68 -2.21
N ASP A 324 24.47 -15.40 -2.59
CA ASP A 324 24.99 -14.31 -1.76
C ASP A 324 23.86 -13.45 -1.18
N ALA A 325 24.02 -12.99 0.06
CA ALA A 325 23.09 -12.02 0.64
C ALA A 325 23.23 -10.66 -0.09
N PRO A 326 22.19 -10.16 -0.77
CA PRO A 326 22.30 -8.90 -1.50
C PRO A 326 22.56 -7.74 -0.54
N ALA A 327 23.29 -6.73 -1.01
CA ALA A 327 23.60 -5.51 -0.25
C ALA A 327 22.33 -4.76 0.22
N SER A 328 21.18 -5.00 -0.43
CA SER A 328 19.87 -4.49 -0.03
C SER A 328 18.78 -5.56 -0.21
N PRO A 329 17.74 -5.58 0.65
CA PRO A 329 16.62 -6.49 0.47
C PRO A 329 15.91 -6.24 -0.88
N PRO A 330 15.50 -7.30 -1.61
CA PRO A 330 14.86 -7.17 -2.92
C PRO A 330 13.57 -6.35 -2.84
N SER A 331 13.22 -5.59 -3.87
CA SER A 331 12.02 -4.74 -3.89
C SER A 331 10.74 -5.56 -3.66
N LEU A 332 9.74 -4.98 -2.98
CA LEU A 332 8.40 -5.57 -2.95
C LEU A 332 7.76 -5.54 -4.34
N THR A 333 8.13 -4.57 -5.17
CA THR A 333 7.68 -4.52 -6.56
C THR A 333 8.22 -5.70 -7.36
N ASP A 334 9.52 -6.02 -7.23
CA ASP A 334 10.11 -7.19 -7.88
C ASP A 334 9.45 -8.50 -7.41
N GLU A 335 9.25 -8.62 -6.09
CA GLU A 335 8.54 -9.76 -5.50
C GLU A 335 7.13 -9.89 -6.08
N PHE A 336 6.38 -8.80 -6.16
CA PHE A 336 5.03 -8.76 -6.72
C PHE A 336 5.02 -9.16 -8.20
N VAL A 337 5.91 -8.58 -9.02
CA VAL A 337 6.01 -8.90 -10.46
C VAL A 337 6.34 -10.37 -10.67
N LEU A 338 7.31 -10.91 -9.92
CA LEU A 338 7.66 -12.32 -10.01
C LEU A 338 6.50 -13.24 -9.61
N ARG A 339 5.78 -12.93 -8.52
CA ARG A 339 4.59 -13.71 -8.12
C ARG A 339 3.52 -13.69 -9.20
N ARG A 340 3.27 -12.54 -9.84
CA ARG A 340 2.30 -12.45 -10.93
C ARG A 340 2.69 -13.31 -12.12
N ARG A 341 3.98 -13.32 -12.51
CA ARG A 341 4.49 -14.20 -13.57
C ARG A 341 4.37 -15.68 -13.21
N LEU A 342 4.70 -16.05 -11.97
CA LEU A 342 4.57 -17.43 -11.49
C LEU A 342 3.10 -17.88 -11.43
N LEU A 343 2.16 -17.00 -11.07
CA LEU A 343 0.73 -17.30 -11.12
C LEU A 343 0.24 -17.52 -12.55
N ALA A 344 0.66 -16.69 -13.50
CA ALA A 344 0.33 -16.90 -14.91
C ALA A 344 0.89 -18.25 -15.43
N GLY A 345 2.12 -18.59 -15.06
CA GLY A 345 2.71 -19.90 -15.41
C GLY A 345 2.08 -21.08 -14.67
N TYR A 346 1.58 -20.89 -13.45
CA TYR A 346 0.93 -21.93 -12.65
C TYR A 346 -0.24 -22.57 -13.41
N ASP A 347 -1.13 -21.75 -13.97
CA ASP A 347 -2.31 -22.24 -14.67
C ASP A 347 -1.93 -22.99 -15.96
N VAL A 348 -0.96 -22.46 -16.71
CA VAL A 348 -0.46 -23.07 -17.95
C VAL A 348 0.20 -24.42 -17.68
N VAL A 349 1.15 -24.47 -16.74
CA VAL A 349 1.91 -25.69 -16.43
C VAL A 349 1.00 -26.77 -15.87
N ARG A 350 0.04 -26.40 -15.02
CA ARG A 350 -0.93 -27.36 -14.48
C ARG A 350 -1.81 -27.96 -15.58
N ALA A 351 -2.23 -27.16 -16.56
CA ALA A 351 -3.07 -27.62 -17.65
C ALA A 351 -2.30 -28.47 -18.68
N GLN A 352 -1.08 -28.07 -19.03
CA GLN A 352 -0.28 -28.72 -20.08
C GLN A 352 0.54 -29.92 -19.57
N TRP A 353 1.08 -29.84 -18.35
CA TRP A 353 1.97 -30.87 -17.76
C TRP A 353 1.57 -31.21 -16.32
N PRO A 354 0.39 -31.82 -16.09
CA PRO A 354 -0.16 -32.04 -14.75
C PRO A 354 0.72 -32.92 -13.85
N GLU A 355 1.36 -33.96 -14.39
CA GLU A 355 2.23 -34.84 -13.60
C GLU A 355 3.50 -34.14 -13.14
N ARG A 356 4.15 -33.39 -14.05
CA ARG A 356 5.35 -32.61 -13.74
C ARG A 356 5.03 -31.48 -12.76
N PHE A 357 3.87 -30.84 -12.91
CA PHE A 357 3.35 -29.88 -11.95
C PHE A 357 3.20 -30.49 -10.55
N ALA A 358 2.53 -31.64 -10.45
CA ALA A 358 2.30 -32.32 -9.17
C ALA A 358 3.63 -32.73 -8.49
N ALA A 359 4.55 -33.30 -9.26
CA ALA A 359 5.89 -33.66 -8.78
C ALA A 359 6.64 -32.45 -8.22
N LEU A 360 6.66 -31.33 -8.97
CA LEU A 360 7.31 -30.09 -8.54
C LEU A 360 6.64 -29.50 -7.29
N ALA A 361 5.30 -29.49 -7.24
CA ALA A 361 4.56 -28.99 -6.08
C ALA A 361 4.89 -29.78 -4.80
N THR A 362 4.85 -31.12 -4.86
CA THR A 362 5.23 -31.99 -3.74
C THR A 362 6.69 -31.82 -3.34
N ARG A 363 7.57 -31.55 -4.31
CA ARG A 363 8.99 -31.29 -4.07
C ARG A 363 9.21 -29.96 -3.32
N ILE A 364 8.51 -28.91 -3.72
CA ILE A 364 8.48 -27.61 -3.00
C ILE A 364 7.95 -27.78 -1.57
N GLU A 365 6.89 -28.55 -1.39
CA GLU A 365 6.29 -28.80 -0.07
C GLU A 365 7.25 -29.52 0.88
N ARG A 366 7.89 -30.59 0.42
CA ARG A 366 8.89 -31.33 1.20
C ARG A 366 10.07 -30.45 1.57
N TYR A 367 10.55 -29.63 0.65
CA TYR A 367 11.64 -28.69 0.90
C TYR A 367 11.26 -27.65 1.98
N GLU A 368 10.06 -27.07 1.91
CA GLU A 368 9.57 -26.13 2.92
C GLU A 368 9.38 -26.77 4.29
N ALA A 369 8.88 -28.02 4.34
CA ALA A 369 8.77 -28.77 5.59
C ALA A 369 10.15 -29.04 6.23
N ALA A 370 11.15 -29.41 5.41
CA ALA A 370 12.52 -29.63 5.89
C ALA A 370 13.16 -28.33 6.42
N LEU A 371 12.94 -27.21 5.75
CA LEU A 371 13.37 -25.90 6.24
C LEU A 371 12.69 -25.51 7.56
N ALA A 372 11.38 -25.70 7.65
CA ALA A 372 10.61 -25.41 8.86
C ALA A 372 11.11 -26.25 10.04
N ALA A 373 11.39 -27.54 9.84
CA ALA A 373 11.97 -28.44 10.84
C ALA A 373 13.38 -27.99 11.27
N ALA A 374 14.16 -27.42 10.37
CA ALA A 374 15.46 -26.82 10.68
C ALA A 374 15.36 -25.41 11.29
N GLY A 375 14.16 -24.82 11.34
CA GLY A 375 13.94 -23.44 11.79
C GLY A 375 14.59 -22.38 10.89
N LEU A 376 14.71 -22.67 9.59
CA LEU A 376 15.35 -21.83 8.58
C LEU A 376 14.36 -21.26 7.56
N ASP A 377 14.68 -20.09 7.01
CA ASP A 377 14.03 -19.52 5.82
C ASP A 377 14.91 -19.78 4.57
N PRO A 378 14.34 -20.01 3.37
CA PRO A 378 15.11 -20.24 2.14
C PRO A 378 16.20 -19.17 1.87
N ARG A 379 15.96 -17.93 2.30
CA ARG A 379 16.89 -16.79 2.15
C ARG A 379 18.08 -16.83 3.11
N GLN A 380 18.03 -17.66 4.15
CA GLN A 380 19.10 -17.84 5.13
C GLN A 380 20.14 -18.88 4.69
N LEU A 381 19.82 -19.68 3.66
CA LEU A 381 20.74 -20.63 3.02
C LEU A 381 21.66 -19.92 2.00
N ALA A 382 22.39 -18.88 2.40
CA ALA A 382 23.33 -18.18 1.50
C ALA A 382 24.75 -18.72 1.72
N PRO A 383 25.35 -19.47 0.77
CA PRO A 383 26.73 -19.91 0.84
C PRO A 383 27.61 -18.96 0.03
N GLY A 384 28.34 -18.07 0.71
CA GLY A 384 29.30 -17.20 0.02
C GLY A 384 30.20 -16.42 0.97
N ARG A 385 31.37 -16.98 1.29
CA ARG A 385 32.48 -16.32 2.02
C ARG A 385 32.15 -15.85 3.45
N PHE A 386 31.77 -16.77 4.34
CA PHE A 386 31.85 -16.55 5.78
C PHE A 386 33.32 -16.51 6.24
N THR A 387 34.00 -15.39 6.09
CA THR A 387 35.24 -15.17 6.84
C THR A 387 34.87 -15.01 8.32
N LEU A 388 35.40 -15.89 9.18
CA LEU A 388 35.17 -15.90 10.64
C LEU A 388 35.27 -14.50 11.26
N GLY A 389 36.25 -13.69 10.86
CA GLY A 389 36.41 -12.32 11.35
C GLY A 389 35.26 -11.35 11.00
N ARG A 390 34.66 -11.46 9.79
CA ARG A 390 33.50 -10.63 9.41
C ARG A 390 32.25 -11.06 10.18
N VAL A 391 32.08 -12.36 10.40
CA VAL A 391 30.96 -12.89 11.20
C VAL A 391 31.10 -12.45 12.64
N ALA A 392 32.27 -12.64 13.25
CA ALA A 392 32.55 -12.21 14.61
C ALA A 392 32.34 -10.69 14.79
N GLY A 393 32.84 -9.87 13.85
CA GLY A 393 32.63 -8.43 13.87
C GLY A 393 31.16 -8.01 13.72
N TYR A 394 30.39 -8.69 12.85
CA TYR A 394 28.95 -8.46 12.71
C TYR A 394 28.19 -8.86 13.98
N VAL A 395 28.44 -10.06 14.50
CA VAL A 395 27.80 -10.60 15.71
C VAL A 395 28.14 -9.75 16.92
N GLY A 396 29.41 -9.35 17.10
CA GLY A 396 29.84 -8.47 18.18
C GLY A 396 29.14 -7.11 18.16
N LYS A 397 29.06 -6.46 16.99
CA LYS A 397 28.29 -5.21 16.83
C LYS A 397 26.81 -5.41 17.12
N ALA A 398 26.23 -6.50 16.65
CA ALA A 398 24.81 -6.80 16.85
C ALA A 398 24.50 -7.08 18.34
N ALA A 399 25.37 -7.84 19.02
CA ALA A 399 25.28 -8.14 20.44
C ALA A 399 25.44 -6.87 21.31
N LEU A 400 26.40 -5.99 20.99
CA LEU A 400 26.55 -4.71 21.68
C LEU A 400 25.29 -3.86 21.57
N VAL A 401 24.70 -3.74 20.37
CA VAL A 401 23.46 -3.00 20.17
C VAL A 401 22.30 -3.63 20.95
N LEU A 402 22.18 -4.95 20.98
CA LEU A 402 21.17 -5.63 21.78
C LEU A 402 21.36 -5.38 23.27
N LEU A 403 22.61 -5.45 23.77
CA LEU A 403 22.93 -5.21 25.18
C LEU A 403 22.56 -3.77 25.60
N LEU A 404 22.88 -2.78 24.76
CA LEU A 404 22.52 -1.37 25.00
C LEU A 404 21.01 -1.14 24.99
N LEU A 405 20.27 -1.85 24.13
CA LEU A 405 18.81 -1.74 24.04
C LEU A 405 18.08 -2.53 25.13
N LEU A 406 18.72 -3.53 25.73
CA LEU A 406 18.08 -4.51 26.61
C LEU A 406 17.33 -3.86 27.78
N PRO A 407 17.88 -2.89 28.55
CA PRO A 407 17.15 -2.30 29.68
C PRO A 407 15.84 -1.61 29.24
N ALA A 408 15.91 -0.81 28.17
CA ALA A 408 14.75 -0.14 27.61
C ALA A 408 13.75 -1.13 27.00
N ALA A 409 14.24 -2.22 26.40
CA ALA A 409 13.41 -3.27 25.83
C ALA A 409 12.67 -4.06 26.91
N LEU A 410 13.32 -4.42 28.02
CA LEU A 410 12.69 -5.11 29.15
C LEU A 410 11.61 -4.25 29.78
N LEU A 411 11.90 -2.97 30.04
CA LEU A 411 10.90 -2.01 30.52
C LEU A 411 9.75 -1.85 29.52
N GLY A 412 10.06 -1.78 28.22
CA GLY A 412 9.08 -1.73 27.15
C GLY A 412 8.17 -2.97 27.14
N VAL A 413 8.72 -4.17 27.27
CA VAL A 413 7.92 -5.40 27.37
C VAL A 413 7.01 -5.33 28.60
N LEU A 414 7.57 -5.04 29.77
CA LEU A 414 6.82 -4.99 31.02
C LEU A 414 5.62 -4.02 30.93
N VAL A 415 5.87 -2.79 30.46
CA VAL A 415 4.85 -1.75 30.35
C VAL A 415 3.81 -2.09 29.27
N GLN A 416 4.24 -2.60 28.12
CA GLN A 416 3.34 -2.75 26.95
C GLN A 416 2.66 -4.12 26.87
N TYR A 417 3.11 -5.11 27.64
CA TYR A 417 2.57 -6.48 27.59
C TYR A 417 1.05 -6.56 27.82
N PRO A 418 0.45 -5.82 28.80
CA PRO A 418 -1.00 -5.82 28.99
C PRO A 418 -1.76 -5.35 27.75
N ALA A 419 -1.36 -4.22 27.15
CA ALA A 419 -1.95 -3.69 25.93
C ALA A 419 -1.81 -4.69 24.77
N TYR A 420 -0.61 -5.26 24.57
CA TYR A 420 -0.35 -6.23 23.52
C TYR A 420 -1.26 -7.46 23.60
N ARG A 421 -1.41 -8.03 24.81
CA ARG A 421 -2.29 -9.19 25.05
C ARG A 421 -3.76 -8.84 24.84
N ALA A 422 -4.20 -7.68 25.35
CA ALA A 422 -5.56 -7.20 25.18
C ALA A 422 -5.91 -6.95 23.69
N VAL A 423 -5.00 -6.37 22.90
CA VAL A 423 -5.18 -6.19 21.45
C VAL A 423 -5.39 -7.54 20.75
N GLY A 424 -4.59 -8.55 21.10
CA GLY A 424 -4.74 -9.90 20.55
C GLY A 424 -6.13 -10.48 20.82
N PHE A 425 -6.58 -10.41 22.08
CA PHE A 425 -7.89 -10.90 22.52
C PHE A 425 -9.06 -10.17 21.84
N VAL A 426 -9.02 -8.83 21.82
CA VAL A 426 -10.03 -7.99 21.16
C VAL A 426 -10.08 -8.30 19.66
N ALA A 427 -8.91 -8.42 19.01
CA ALA A 427 -8.84 -8.71 17.59
C ALA A 427 -9.46 -10.07 17.24
N THR A 428 -9.17 -11.13 18.00
CA THR A 428 -9.75 -12.46 17.75
C THR A 428 -11.25 -12.49 18.04
N GLY A 429 -11.69 -11.85 19.13
CA GLY A 429 -13.10 -11.84 19.53
C GLY A 429 -13.99 -11.02 18.58
N MET A 430 -13.53 -9.83 18.17
CA MET A 430 -14.31 -8.95 17.28
C MET A 430 -14.27 -9.38 15.81
N ALA A 431 -13.17 -10.00 15.35
CA ALA A 431 -13.09 -10.45 13.97
C ALA A 431 -14.07 -11.59 13.68
N LYS A 432 -14.44 -12.41 14.69
CA LYS A 432 -15.34 -13.57 14.53
C LYS A 432 -14.99 -14.45 13.31
N GLY A 433 -13.70 -14.64 13.05
CA GLY A 433 -13.19 -15.40 11.89
C GLY A 433 -13.01 -14.61 10.58
N ALA A 434 -13.49 -13.37 10.48
CA ALA A 434 -13.28 -12.52 9.31
C ALA A 434 -11.83 -12.03 9.23
N GLU A 435 -11.04 -12.65 8.36
CA GLU A 435 -9.60 -12.40 8.26
C GLU A 435 -9.24 -11.03 7.68
N ASP A 436 -10.07 -10.51 6.79
CA ASP A 436 -9.87 -9.25 6.07
C ASP A 436 -9.97 -8.01 6.98
N VAL A 437 -10.67 -8.12 8.12
CA VAL A 437 -10.80 -7.03 9.10
C VAL A 437 -9.78 -7.12 10.25
N LEU A 438 -9.10 -8.26 10.41
CA LEU A 438 -8.27 -8.54 11.59
C LEU A 438 -7.19 -7.48 11.82
N ALA A 439 -6.48 -7.08 10.77
CA ALA A 439 -5.43 -6.08 10.86
C ALA A 439 -6.01 -4.70 11.24
N SER A 440 -7.17 -4.35 10.69
CA SER A 440 -7.89 -3.12 11.04
C SER A 440 -8.28 -3.08 12.52
N ILE A 441 -8.81 -4.18 13.05
CA ILE A 441 -9.17 -4.27 14.47
C ILE A 441 -7.92 -4.18 15.34
N LYS A 442 -6.82 -4.87 15.01
CA LYS A 442 -5.56 -4.76 15.74
C LYS A 442 -5.05 -3.32 15.80
N VAL A 443 -5.08 -2.60 14.68
CA VAL A 443 -4.66 -1.20 14.62
C VAL A 443 -5.55 -0.33 15.48
N LEU A 444 -6.88 -0.43 15.34
CA LEU A 444 -7.82 0.40 16.10
C LEU A 444 -7.77 0.11 17.60
N ALA A 445 -7.69 -1.16 17.99
CA ALA A 445 -7.53 -1.56 19.38
C ALA A 445 -6.20 -1.04 19.94
N ALA A 446 -5.10 -1.13 19.18
CA ALA A 446 -3.80 -0.64 19.61
C ALA A 446 -3.77 0.89 19.78
N MET A 447 -4.45 1.64 18.89
CA MET A 447 -4.58 3.09 19.01
C MET A 447 -5.28 3.55 20.29
N LEU A 448 -6.09 2.69 20.90
CA LEU A 448 -6.77 2.98 22.16
C LEU A 448 -6.02 2.39 23.36
N LEU A 449 -5.68 1.11 23.31
CA LEU A 449 -5.17 0.37 24.46
C LEU A 449 -3.75 0.80 24.86
N PHE A 450 -2.86 1.10 23.91
CA PHE A 450 -1.50 1.53 24.25
C PHE A 450 -1.49 2.89 24.96
N PRO A 451 -2.14 3.96 24.45
CA PRO A 451 -2.21 5.23 25.18
C PRO A 451 -2.88 5.10 26.56
N LEU A 452 -3.90 4.26 26.70
CA LEU A 452 -4.52 3.98 28.01
C LEU A 452 -3.54 3.32 28.97
N THR A 453 -2.73 2.37 28.50
CA THR A 453 -1.66 1.77 29.31
C THR A 453 -0.61 2.81 29.71
N TRP A 454 -0.22 3.72 28.81
CA TRP A 454 0.73 4.79 29.14
C TRP A 454 0.15 5.77 30.17
N ALA A 455 -1.13 6.13 30.02
CA ALA A 455 -1.84 6.97 30.97
C ALA A 455 -1.96 6.31 32.36
N GLY A 456 -2.27 5.00 32.41
CA GLY A 456 -2.34 4.24 33.66
C GLY A 456 -0.98 4.17 34.36
N VAL A 457 0.10 3.88 33.62
CA VAL A 457 1.47 3.89 34.17
C VAL A 457 1.86 5.28 34.63
N ALA A 458 1.57 6.32 33.85
CA ALA A 458 1.85 7.70 34.21
C ALA A 458 1.09 8.13 35.48
N ALA A 459 -0.17 7.73 35.63
CA ALA A 459 -0.96 8.00 36.83
C ALA A 459 -0.40 7.29 38.06
N ALA A 460 0.03 6.02 37.93
CA ALA A 460 0.68 5.29 39.02
C ALA A 460 2.01 5.94 39.44
N VAL A 461 2.83 6.37 38.47
CA VAL A 461 4.08 7.09 38.76
C VAL A 461 3.81 8.45 39.36
N TRP A 462 2.80 9.18 38.87
CA TRP A 462 2.38 10.45 39.45
C TRP A 462 1.99 10.28 40.93
N TRP A 463 1.16 9.28 41.23
CA TRP A 463 0.75 8.99 42.60
C TRP A 463 1.93 8.70 43.54
N TRP A 464 2.99 8.07 43.03
CA TRP A 464 4.15 7.68 43.83
C TRP A 464 5.25 8.73 43.94
N ARG A 465 5.50 9.50 42.88
CA ARG A 465 6.69 10.37 42.72
C ARG A 465 6.38 11.81 42.30
N GLY A 466 5.10 12.17 42.17
CA GLY A 466 4.67 13.51 41.75
C GLY A 466 4.48 13.65 40.24
N ILE A 467 3.85 14.76 39.84
CA ILE A 467 3.30 14.96 38.48
C ILE A 467 4.40 15.00 37.41
N GLU A 468 5.57 15.55 37.73
CA GLU A 468 6.71 15.62 36.81
C GLU A 468 7.19 14.22 36.40
N ALA A 469 7.29 13.30 37.37
CA ALA A 469 7.65 11.92 37.11
C ALA A 469 6.57 11.20 36.29
N GLY A 470 5.30 11.47 36.55
CA GLY A 470 4.18 10.94 35.76
C GLY A 470 4.20 11.41 34.30
N MET A 471 4.43 12.72 34.07
CA MET A 471 4.57 13.28 32.71
C MET A 471 5.76 12.69 31.98
N LEU A 472 6.91 12.54 32.65
CA LEU A 472 8.10 11.90 32.08
C LEU A 472 7.81 10.43 31.72
N ALA A 473 7.14 9.67 32.59
CA ALA A 473 6.76 8.29 32.32
C ALA A 473 5.85 8.17 31.09
N PHE A 474 4.87 9.08 30.94
CA PHE A 474 4.00 9.14 29.76
C PHE A 474 4.80 9.39 28.48
N ALA A 475 5.76 10.33 28.52
CA ALA A 475 6.60 10.67 27.37
C ALA A 475 7.60 9.55 26.99
N VAL A 476 8.13 8.82 27.98
CA VAL A 476 9.13 7.76 27.79
C VAL A 476 8.51 6.42 27.40
N ALA A 477 7.29 6.11 27.86
CA ALA A 477 6.60 4.84 27.55
C ALA A 477 6.54 4.45 26.05
N PRO A 478 6.24 5.35 25.10
CA PRO A 478 6.30 5.00 23.67
C PRO A 478 7.74 4.74 23.17
N LEU A 479 8.75 5.36 23.77
CA LEU A 479 10.15 5.15 23.40
C LEU A 479 10.64 3.78 23.84
N THR A 480 10.25 3.32 25.04
CA THR A 480 10.57 1.97 25.52
C THR A 480 9.84 0.91 24.71
N ALA A 481 8.60 1.16 24.27
CA ALA A 481 7.89 0.31 23.31
C ALA A 481 8.65 0.16 21.99
N TYR A 482 9.15 1.27 21.44
CA TYR A 482 9.93 1.26 20.22
C TYR A 482 11.28 0.56 20.39
N ALA A 483 11.95 0.75 21.54
CA ALA A 483 13.18 0.04 21.88
C ALA A 483 12.96 -1.48 21.92
N ALA A 484 11.88 -1.94 22.59
CA ALA A 484 11.49 -3.35 22.61
C ALA A 484 11.24 -3.90 21.20
N LEU A 485 10.51 -3.15 20.36
CA LEU A 485 10.26 -3.53 18.97
C LEU A 485 11.55 -3.71 18.17
N VAL A 486 12.46 -2.73 18.23
CA VAL A 486 13.75 -2.78 17.52
C VAL A 486 14.64 -3.90 18.05
N PHE A 487 14.60 -4.16 19.36
CA PHE A 487 15.33 -5.24 20.01
C PHE A 487 14.90 -6.61 19.45
N PHE A 488 13.59 -6.94 19.47
CA PHE A 488 13.11 -8.23 18.97
C PHE A 488 13.35 -8.41 17.48
N GLU A 489 13.19 -7.37 16.65
CA GLU A 489 13.52 -7.45 15.22
C GLU A 489 14.98 -7.71 14.90
N ARG A 490 15.88 -7.25 15.78
CA ARG A 490 17.32 -7.53 15.67
C ARG A 490 17.61 -8.94 16.17
N LEU A 491 17.02 -9.32 17.29
CA LEU A 491 17.18 -10.65 17.89
C LEU A 491 16.72 -11.76 16.91
N ASP A 492 15.55 -11.63 16.31
CA ASP A 492 15.02 -12.60 15.35
C ASP A 492 15.96 -12.82 14.15
N ARG A 493 16.59 -11.75 13.65
CA ARG A 493 17.55 -11.83 12.55
C ARG A 493 18.83 -12.55 12.95
N ILE A 494 19.32 -12.32 14.17
CA ILE A 494 20.53 -12.96 14.69
C ILE A 494 20.26 -14.44 14.95
N ILE A 495 19.14 -14.78 15.57
CA ILE A 495 18.75 -16.18 15.84
C ILE A 495 18.64 -16.96 14.51
N GLY A 496 17.99 -16.37 13.49
CA GLY A 496 17.90 -16.99 12.17
C GLY A 496 19.28 -17.23 11.54
N GLY A 497 20.18 -16.25 11.61
CA GLY A 497 21.56 -16.41 11.13
C GLY A 497 22.36 -17.46 11.92
N ALA A 498 22.19 -17.51 13.25
CA ALA A 498 22.87 -18.48 14.12
C ALA A 498 22.40 -19.92 13.85
N ARG A 499 21.10 -20.14 13.59
CA ARG A 499 20.56 -21.44 13.17
C ARG A 499 21.10 -21.89 11.82
N ALA A 500 21.21 -20.98 10.86
CA ALA A 500 21.79 -21.29 9.56
C ALA A 500 23.28 -21.67 9.69
N LEU A 501 24.02 -20.93 10.51
CA LEU A 501 25.43 -21.20 10.79
C LEU A 501 25.61 -22.53 11.55
N SER A 502 24.77 -22.82 12.55
CA SER A 502 24.86 -24.08 13.30
C SER A 502 24.56 -25.28 12.41
N LEU A 503 23.58 -25.19 11.51
CA LEU A 503 23.31 -26.25 10.54
C LEU A 503 24.50 -26.46 9.59
N PHE A 504 25.11 -25.36 9.12
CA PHE A 504 26.31 -25.43 8.28
C PHE A 504 27.50 -26.10 8.98
N VAL A 505 27.74 -25.78 10.26
CA VAL A 505 28.89 -26.31 11.02
C VAL A 505 28.66 -27.75 11.48
N PHE A 506 27.52 -28.05 12.09
CA PHE A 506 27.27 -29.35 12.76
C PHE A 506 26.56 -30.38 11.88
N ARG A 507 25.85 -29.95 10.83
CA ARG A 507 25.10 -30.84 9.92
C ARG A 507 25.33 -30.44 8.45
N ARG A 508 26.61 -30.29 8.08
CA ARG A 508 27.04 -29.84 6.75
C ARG A 508 26.35 -30.59 5.59
N TRP A 509 26.20 -31.90 5.70
CA TRP A 509 25.54 -32.72 4.67
C TRP A 509 24.07 -32.35 4.47
N ALA A 510 23.30 -32.17 5.55
CA ALA A 510 21.91 -31.74 5.48
C ALA A 510 21.78 -30.32 4.89
N PHE A 511 22.70 -29.41 5.26
CA PHE A 511 22.76 -28.07 4.68
C PHE A 511 23.02 -28.12 3.16
N LEU A 512 24.00 -28.92 2.72
CA LEU A 512 24.34 -29.06 1.29
C LEU A 512 23.21 -29.73 0.50
N GLN A 513 22.51 -30.70 1.08
CA GLN A 513 21.33 -31.32 0.47
C GLN A 513 20.20 -30.30 0.25
N LEU A 514 19.88 -29.49 1.27
CA LEU A 514 18.87 -28.43 1.14
C LEU A 514 19.28 -27.39 0.09
N LEU A 515 20.56 -27.03 0.03
CA LEU A 515 21.08 -26.11 -0.97
C LEU A 515 20.96 -26.67 -2.40
N ALA A 516 21.34 -27.94 -2.59
CA ALA A 516 21.23 -28.62 -3.87
C ALA A 516 19.75 -28.74 -4.30
N GLU A 517 18.87 -29.10 -3.39
CA GLU A 517 17.44 -29.23 -3.66
C GLU A 517 16.80 -27.88 -4.03
N ARG A 518 17.17 -26.79 -3.34
CA ARG A 518 16.77 -25.44 -3.72
C ARG A 518 17.17 -25.09 -5.15
N LYS A 519 18.42 -25.42 -5.53
CA LYS A 519 18.94 -25.15 -6.89
C LYS A 519 18.18 -25.98 -7.92
N GLY A 520 17.97 -27.27 -7.66
CA GLY A 520 17.20 -28.15 -8.55
C GLY A 520 15.77 -27.68 -8.77
N ILE A 521 15.04 -27.34 -7.70
CA ILE A 521 13.67 -26.79 -7.82
C ILE A 521 13.67 -25.48 -8.61
N ARG A 522 14.64 -24.59 -8.35
CA ARG A 522 14.77 -23.31 -9.08
C ARG A 522 15.02 -23.54 -10.57
N GLU A 523 15.92 -24.44 -10.93
CA GLU A 523 16.22 -24.77 -12.31
C GLU A 523 15.01 -25.34 -13.03
N GLU A 524 14.24 -26.21 -12.37
CA GLU A 524 13.01 -26.80 -12.90
C GLU A 524 11.92 -25.76 -13.17
N ILE A 525 11.69 -24.82 -12.22
CA ILE A 525 10.77 -23.70 -12.41
C ILE A 525 11.20 -22.82 -13.61
N LEU A 526 12.50 -22.54 -13.73
CA LEU A 526 13.02 -21.74 -14.85
C LEU A 526 12.96 -22.49 -16.18
N ALA A 527 13.11 -23.82 -16.18
CA ALA A 527 12.98 -24.65 -17.37
C ALA A 527 11.54 -24.68 -17.89
N LEU A 528 10.57 -24.97 -17.02
CA LEU A 528 9.14 -24.86 -17.33
C LEU A 528 8.80 -23.48 -17.88
N GLY A 529 9.41 -22.44 -17.30
CA GLY A 529 9.28 -21.08 -17.80
C GLY A 529 9.71 -20.84 -19.23
N ARG A 530 10.87 -21.39 -19.60
CA ARG A 530 11.39 -21.31 -20.98
C ARG A 530 10.53 -22.12 -21.95
N GLU A 531 10.04 -23.28 -21.51
CA GLU A 531 9.15 -24.14 -22.30
C GLU A 531 7.82 -23.44 -22.59
N ILE A 532 7.21 -22.80 -21.59
CA ILE A 532 6.01 -21.96 -21.79
C ILE A 532 6.29 -20.84 -22.80
N GLY A 533 7.46 -20.21 -22.73
CA GLY A 533 7.81 -19.11 -23.65
C GLY A 533 8.17 -19.54 -25.07
N ALA A 534 8.36 -20.84 -25.31
CA ALA A 534 8.67 -21.42 -26.62
C ALA A 534 7.43 -21.98 -27.34
N VAL A 535 6.31 -22.11 -26.62
CA VAL A 535 4.97 -22.50 -27.11
C VAL A 535 4.15 -21.23 -27.36
#